data_AF-A0A8H6GE76-F1
#
_entry.id   AF-A0A8H6GE76-F1
#
_cell.length_a   1.000
_cell.length_b   1.000
_cell.length_c   1.000
_cell.angle_alpha   90.00
_cell.angle_beta   90.00
_cell.angle_gamma   90.00
#
_symmetry.space_group_name_H-M   'P 1'
#
loop_
_entity.id
_entity.type
_entity.pdbx_description
1 polymer ?
#
loop_
_entity_poly.entity_id
_entity_poly.type
_entity_poly.pdbx_seq_one_letter_code
_entity_poly.pdbx_strand_id
1 'polypeptide(L)'
;MVDLTIGQVAAIIAFCIVIARAWCPTIGTFILAGQLRDRETAATWTVAAKHLQSSYWPLVLRSDAIRDHGVRKPVVLISLLLPLLSFLIAIVGVVTPLGLYESNELRSKAVKADFEYMRDSSTFYTSMTMRDDKPFTRVCSLDGCYVPCPYTSDVTVIETDGLSSNCSLLGTIDPAVPDILREIYTSGTRYERTTISNYFDIEWRQTTTQYDRQLNNGTPVASGIYRRLETISLLDDARAVEGLVVDAREGRIGFRNHTIPSGYPLGVTWTEDLLFWEPDVECVDTNTTFDFEITTGSQTDAGVSVSKLRLTDRGGFVNINTTAPLDDQRNGVNQPDLNTRAYQAAWATNAFSMMFMNISNAGDQDKNVEPFEYINSKIGKEFKMLTLDNDATYLTLGLTNDFGGHLATRDLCQGTQPDASAKLNHTFVICNLIRGTPQRVDGGPENVFDDKSEWSSSLYACASAVKATVKSVTFFYNGTDARSENLVVKEIKEKEYASEDDMPLWGVEDSPLELEVFQPIWGIVDPAYDKFQNISTVRAKSLYLLGSGSLSQVRWELDPGFVHRNLPASIAPIDKYESVAEVAGFVEVCRLRFDYSKTALD
;
A
#
# COMPACT_ATOMS: atom_id res chain seq x y z
N MET A 1 5.84 -30.20 -28.87
CA MET A 1 6.92 -30.86 -28.12
C MET A 1 6.28 -31.97 -27.33
N VAL A 2 6.86 -33.17 -27.32
CA VAL A 2 6.36 -34.27 -26.50
C VAL A 2 6.98 -34.08 -25.12
N ASP A 3 6.16 -33.82 -24.11
CA ASP A 3 6.63 -33.68 -22.73
C ASP A 3 7.00 -35.08 -22.21
N LEU A 4 8.31 -35.31 -22.04
CA LEU A 4 8.81 -36.54 -21.43
C LEU A 4 8.88 -36.36 -19.92
N THR A 5 8.28 -37.28 -19.17
CA THR A 5 8.32 -37.25 -17.71
C THR A 5 9.72 -37.64 -17.20
N ILE A 6 10.09 -37.22 -15.98
CA ILE A 6 11.34 -37.65 -15.32
C ILE A 6 11.48 -39.18 -15.35
N GLY A 7 10.38 -39.90 -15.11
CA GLY A 7 10.37 -41.36 -15.14
C GLY A 7 10.72 -41.94 -16.52
N GLN A 8 10.27 -41.31 -17.61
CA GLN A 8 10.61 -41.73 -18.97
C GLN A 8 12.08 -41.44 -19.30
N VAL A 9 12.60 -40.27 -18.92
CA VAL A 9 14.00 -39.90 -19.14
C VAL A 9 14.94 -40.81 -18.32
N ALA A 10 14.62 -41.06 -17.06
CA ALA A 10 15.35 -41.98 -16.20
C ALA A 10 15.34 -43.41 -16.77
N ALA A 11 14.21 -43.87 -17.32
CA ALA A 11 14.10 -45.18 -17.96
C ALA A 11 14.98 -45.28 -19.22
N ILE A 12 15.03 -44.23 -20.05
CA ILE A 12 15.90 -44.18 -21.24
C ILE A 12 17.38 -44.23 -20.84
N ILE A 13 17.78 -43.47 -19.82
CA ILE A 13 19.15 -43.47 -19.30
C ILE A 13 19.50 -44.85 -18.75
N ALA A 14 18.63 -45.46 -17.95
CA ALA A 14 18.82 -46.80 -17.41
C ALA A 14 18.97 -47.85 -18.53
N PHE A 15 18.16 -47.75 -19.58
CA PHE A 15 18.25 -48.62 -20.76
C PHE A 15 19.60 -48.50 -21.47
N CYS A 16 20.07 -47.28 -21.72
CA CYS A 16 21.39 -47.03 -22.33
C CYS A 16 22.54 -47.59 -21.47
N ILE A 17 22.43 -47.51 -20.16
CA ILE A 17 23.46 -48.02 -19.23
C ILE A 17 23.46 -49.55 -19.18
N VAL A 18 22.30 -50.20 -19.28
CA VAL A 18 22.20 -51.66 -19.43
C VAL A 18 22.89 -52.12 -20.72
N ILE A 19 22.66 -51.41 -21.84
CA ILE A 19 23.35 -51.68 -23.11
C ILE A 19 24.86 -51.51 -22.94
N ALA A 20 25.33 -50.39 -22.38
CA ALA A 20 26.76 -50.14 -22.17
C ALA A 20 27.40 -51.21 -21.27
N ARG A 21 26.70 -51.63 -20.20
CA ARG A 21 27.16 -52.69 -19.28
C ARG A 21 27.28 -54.05 -19.96
N ALA A 22 26.42 -54.35 -20.93
CA ALA A 22 26.50 -55.58 -21.71
C ALA A 22 27.60 -55.52 -22.78
N TRP A 23 27.73 -54.41 -23.50
CA TRP A 23 28.60 -54.31 -24.68
C TRP A 23 30.04 -53.95 -24.35
N CYS A 24 30.31 -53.05 -23.41
CA CYS A 24 31.68 -52.60 -23.11
C CYS A 24 32.63 -53.74 -22.69
N PRO A 25 32.23 -54.70 -21.83
CA PRO A 25 33.08 -55.84 -21.49
C PRO A 25 33.35 -56.74 -22.71
N THR A 26 32.35 -56.97 -23.56
CA THR A 26 32.50 -57.80 -24.77
C THR A 26 33.42 -57.18 -25.83
N ILE A 27 33.38 -55.86 -25.99
CA ILE A 27 34.30 -55.13 -26.86
C ILE A 27 35.71 -55.17 -26.26
N GLY A 28 35.84 -55.01 -24.94
CA GLY A 28 37.12 -55.10 -24.24
C GLY A 28 37.79 -56.46 -24.39
N THR A 29 37.03 -57.56 -24.30
CA THR A 29 37.56 -58.91 -24.53
C THR A 29 37.91 -59.15 -26.01
N PHE A 30 37.17 -58.57 -26.95
CA PHE A 30 37.50 -58.63 -28.38
C PHE A 30 38.80 -57.90 -28.72
N ILE A 31 39.01 -56.71 -28.15
CA ILE A 31 40.27 -55.95 -28.27
C ILE A 31 41.43 -56.74 -27.66
N LEU A 32 41.20 -57.38 -26.51
CA LEU A 32 42.20 -58.23 -25.86
C LEU A 32 42.57 -59.45 -26.73
N ALA A 33 41.58 -60.07 -27.38
CA ALA A 33 41.82 -61.16 -28.33
C ALA A 33 42.66 -60.73 -29.54
N GLY A 34 42.41 -59.54 -30.08
CA GLY A 34 43.16 -58.99 -31.22
C GLY A 34 44.62 -58.62 -30.92
N GLN A 35 45.00 -58.49 -29.64
CA GLN A 35 46.37 -58.16 -29.23
C GLN A 35 47.27 -59.40 -29.00
N LEU A 36 46.66 -60.60 -28.95
CA LEU A 36 47.37 -61.87 -28.81
C LEU A 36 48.02 -62.27 -30.14
N ARG A 37 49.28 -62.71 -30.11
CA ARG A 37 50.00 -63.25 -31.27
C ARG A 37 50.00 -64.79 -31.28
N ASP A 38 50.41 -65.38 -32.40
CA ASP A 38 50.55 -66.85 -32.55
C ASP A 38 51.59 -67.49 -31.62
N ARG A 39 52.48 -66.69 -31.00
CA ARG A 39 53.44 -67.12 -29.98
C ARG A 39 53.41 -66.15 -28.81
N GLU A 40 52.92 -66.59 -27.66
CA GLU A 40 52.85 -65.79 -26.43
C GLU A 40 53.44 -66.58 -25.25
N THR A 41 53.85 -65.88 -24.19
CA THR A 41 54.31 -66.51 -22.95
C THR A 41 53.13 -67.15 -22.21
N ALA A 42 53.37 -68.26 -21.50
CA ALA A 42 52.33 -68.93 -20.72
C ALA A 42 51.66 -67.98 -19.70
N ALA A 43 52.42 -67.03 -19.15
CA ALA A 43 51.90 -65.97 -18.28
C ALA A 43 50.90 -65.04 -19.00
N THR A 44 51.21 -64.60 -20.23
CA THR A 44 50.31 -63.73 -21.01
C THR A 44 49.01 -64.45 -21.39
N TRP A 45 49.09 -65.74 -21.73
CA TRP A 45 47.92 -66.56 -22.02
C TRP A 45 47.03 -66.76 -20.79
N THR A 46 47.64 -66.96 -19.62
CA THR A 46 46.92 -67.16 -18.36
C THR A 46 46.17 -65.89 -17.92
N VAL A 47 46.79 -64.71 -18.09
CA VAL A 47 46.14 -63.42 -17.82
C VAL A 47 45.00 -63.13 -18.81
N ALA A 48 45.21 -63.43 -20.10
CA ALA A 48 44.20 -63.25 -21.13
C ALA A 48 42.99 -64.20 -20.96
N ALA A 49 43.24 -65.45 -20.60
CA ALA A 49 42.23 -66.49 -20.43
C ALA A 49 41.19 -66.12 -19.36
N LYS A 50 41.60 -65.45 -18.27
CA LYS A 50 40.69 -64.95 -17.23
C LYS A 50 39.59 -64.04 -17.79
N HIS A 51 39.96 -63.13 -18.68
CA HIS A 51 39.02 -62.18 -19.30
C HIS A 51 38.22 -62.82 -20.43
N LEU A 52 38.83 -63.70 -21.22
CA LEU A 52 38.14 -64.44 -22.29
C LEU A 52 37.09 -65.43 -21.76
N GLN A 53 37.36 -66.05 -20.61
CA GLN A 53 36.42 -66.97 -19.95
C GLN A 53 35.45 -66.24 -19.01
N SER A 54 35.57 -64.93 -18.85
CA SER A 54 34.79 -64.10 -17.91
C SER A 54 34.70 -64.73 -16.50
N SER A 55 35.79 -65.35 -16.04
CA SER A 55 35.80 -66.16 -14.82
C SER A 55 36.59 -65.48 -13.72
N TYR A 56 35.95 -65.29 -12.55
CA TYR A 56 36.57 -64.71 -11.36
C TYR A 56 37.33 -65.75 -10.51
N TRP A 57 37.22 -67.04 -10.85
CA TRP A 57 37.88 -68.14 -10.14
C TRP A 57 39.41 -67.99 -10.00
N PRO A 58 40.16 -67.52 -11.03
CA PRO A 58 41.60 -67.32 -10.90
C PRO A 58 42.00 -66.29 -9.85
N LEU A 59 41.13 -65.31 -9.57
CA LEU A 59 41.34 -64.25 -8.58
C LEU A 59 41.04 -64.75 -7.15
N VAL A 60 39.99 -65.54 -7.00
CA VAL A 60 39.61 -66.18 -5.72
C VAL A 60 40.65 -67.23 -5.31
N LEU A 61 41.12 -68.05 -6.26
CA LEU A 61 42.07 -69.13 -6.02
C LEU A 61 43.53 -68.67 -5.89
N ARG A 62 43.81 -67.35 -6.00
CA ARG A 62 45.17 -66.77 -5.99
C ARG A 62 46.17 -67.54 -6.88
N SER A 63 45.71 -67.94 -8.06
CA SER A 63 46.54 -68.65 -9.04
C SER A 63 47.62 -67.75 -9.65
N ASP A 64 48.62 -68.33 -10.32
CA ASP A 64 49.75 -67.61 -10.97
C ASP A 64 49.29 -66.55 -12.01
N ALA A 65 47.99 -66.49 -12.33
CA ALA A 65 47.32 -65.45 -13.11
C ALA A 65 47.37 -64.02 -12.49
N ILE A 66 47.92 -63.86 -11.29
CA ILE A 66 48.08 -62.56 -10.58
C ILE A 66 49.51 -62.02 -10.71
N ARG A 67 50.47 -62.80 -11.22
CA ARG A 67 51.87 -62.35 -11.38
C ARG A 67 52.06 -61.61 -12.72
N ASP A 68 52.34 -60.32 -12.65
CA ASP A 68 52.65 -59.46 -13.81
C ASP A 68 54.06 -59.71 -14.41
N HIS A 69 54.79 -60.69 -13.89
CA HIS A 69 56.17 -60.94 -14.29
C HIS A 69 56.21 -61.77 -15.59
N GLY A 70 56.73 -61.19 -16.67
CA GLY A 70 56.82 -61.84 -17.99
C GLY A 70 55.58 -61.70 -18.87
N VAL A 71 54.67 -60.78 -18.53
CA VAL A 71 53.46 -60.46 -19.30
C VAL A 71 53.70 -59.26 -20.22
N ARG A 72 53.14 -59.30 -21.43
CA ARG A 72 53.26 -58.22 -22.41
C ARG A 72 52.49 -56.97 -21.95
N LYS A 73 53.17 -55.82 -21.85
CA LYS A 73 52.62 -54.52 -21.38
C LYS A 73 51.21 -54.15 -21.90
N PRO A 74 50.87 -54.28 -23.22
CA PRO A 74 49.53 -53.97 -23.70
C PRO A 74 48.43 -54.87 -23.09
N VAL A 75 48.72 -56.14 -22.81
CA VAL A 75 47.76 -57.08 -22.21
C VAL A 75 47.54 -56.76 -20.73
N VAL A 76 48.60 -56.35 -20.02
CA VAL A 76 48.49 -55.88 -18.62
C VAL A 76 47.63 -54.62 -18.53
N LEU A 77 47.86 -53.64 -19.42
CA LEU A 77 47.10 -52.38 -19.45
C LEU A 77 45.61 -52.62 -19.71
N ILE A 78 45.29 -53.46 -20.70
CA ILE A 78 43.89 -53.80 -21.02
C ILE A 78 43.24 -54.58 -19.87
N SER A 79 43.97 -55.54 -19.28
CA SER A 79 43.52 -56.33 -18.12
C SER A 79 43.17 -55.47 -16.90
N LEU A 80 43.88 -54.35 -16.69
CA LEU A 80 43.62 -53.38 -15.63
C LEU A 80 42.42 -52.47 -15.98
N LEU A 81 42.28 -52.07 -17.25
CA LEU A 81 41.27 -51.11 -17.69
C LEU A 81 39.84 -51.69 -17.73
N LEU A 82 39.66 -52.95 -18.10
CA LEU A 82 38.34 -53.59 -18.17
C LEU A 82 37.53 -53.53 -16.86
N PRO A 83 38.07 -53.93 -15.68
CA PRO A 83 37.32 -53.85 -14.42
C PRO A 83 37.09 -52.40 -13.98
N LEU A 84 38.02 -51.49 -14.26
CA LEU A 84 37.89 -50.07 -13.93
C LEU A 84 36.77 -49.40 -14.74
N LEU A 85 36.64 -49.75 -16.02
CA LEU A 85 35.54 -49.31 -16.88
C LEU A 85 34.19 -49.84 -16.38
N SER A 86 34.11 -51.12 -16.00
CA SER A 86 32.87 -51.70 -15.45
C SER A 86 32.46 -51.04 -14.13
N PHE A 87 33.42 -50.65 -13.30
CA PHE A 87 33.17 -49.94 -12.04
C PHE A 87 32.66 -48.52 -12.29
N LEU A 88 33.24 -47.80 -13.24
CA LEU A 88 32.78 -46.46 -13.65
C LEU A 88 31.35 -46.50 -14.21
N ILE A 89 31.02 -47.47 -15.07
CA ILE A 89 29.66 -47.61 -15.62
C ILE A 89 28.64 -47.87 -14.49
N ALA A 90 29.01 -48.63 -13.47
CA ALA A 90 28.14 -48.87 -12.30
C ALA A 90 27.89 -47.58 -11.49
N ILE A 91 28.92 -46.75 -11.27
CA ILE A 91 28.77 -45.45 -10.58
C ILE A 91 27.90 -44.50 -11.41
N VAL A 92 28.17 -44.39 -12.70
CA VAL A 92 27.40 -43.52 -13.61
C VAL A 92 25.92 -43.90 -13.60
N GLY A 93 25.60 -45.20 -13.58
CA GLY A 93 24.23 -45.71 -13.45
C GLY A 93 23.45 -45.24 -12.23
N VAL A 94 24.13 -44.95 -11.13
CA VAL A 94 23.51 -44.44 -9.91
C VAL A 94 23.51 -42.92 -9.91
N VAL A 95 24.61 -42.27 -10.28
CA VAL A 95 24.75 -40.80 -10.13
C VAL A 95 23.95 -40.01 -11.16
N THR A 96 23.83 -40.49 -12.41
CA THR A 96 23.14 -39.73 -13.47
C THR A 96 21.64 -39.55 -13.24
N PRO A 97 20.87 -40.54 -12.74
CA PRO A 97 19.47 -40.34 -12.42
C PRO A 97 19.21 -39.40 -11.22
N LEU A 98 20.14 -39.33 -10.26
CA LEU A 98 19.97 -38.50 -9.04
C LEU A 98 19.94 -37.00 -9.32
N GLY A 99 20.49 -36.55 -10.45
CA GLY A 99 20.51 -35.14 -10.84
C GLY A 99 19.30 -34.67 -11.65
N LEU A 100 18.33 -35.54 -11.94
CA LEU A 100 17.12 -35.16 -12.66
C LEU A 100 16.13 -34.48 -11.72
N TYR A 101 15.82 -33.23 -12.01
CA TYR A 101 14.74 -32.49 -11.37
C TYR A 101 13.90 -31.82 -12.46
N GLU A 102 12.61 -31.65 -12.18
CA GLU A 102 11.74 -30.78 -12.97
C GLU A 102 11.91 -29.36 -12.45
N SER A 103 12.37 -28.45 -13.31
CA SER A 103 12.24 -27.01 -13.07
C SER A 103 11.08 -26.48 -13.90
N ASN A 104 10.06 -25.97 -13.21
CA ASN A 104 8.99 -25.20 -13.84
C ASN A 104 9.56 -23.83 -14.22
N GLU A 105 10.25 -23.75 -15.36
CA GLU A 105 10.67 -22.45 -15.88
C GLU A 105 9.45 -21.71 -16.45
N LEU A 106 9.27 -20.46 -16.03
CA LEU A 106 8.32 -19.54 -16.64
C LEU A 106 8.55 -19.56 -18.14
N ARG A 107 7.52 -19.95 -18.90
CA ARG A 107 7.58 -19.90 -20.35
C ARG A 107 7.92 -18.46 -20.75
N SER A 108 9.10 -18.23 -21.29
CA SER A 108 9.66 -16.89 -21.55
C SER A 108 8.88 -16.03 -22.57
N LYS A 109 7.75 -16.54 -23.06
CA LYS A 109 6.93 -15.90 -24.07
C LYS A 109 5.58 -15.53 -23.47
N ALA A 110 5.28 -14.23 -23.46
CA ALA A 110 3.96 -13.72 -23.12
C ALA A 110 2.88 -14.42 -23.95
N VAL A 111 1.83 -14.89 -23.29
CA VAL A 111 0.69 -15.56 -23.91
C VAL A 111 -0.52 -14.65 -23.74
N LYS A 112 -1.35 -14.54 -24.78
CA LYS A 112 -2.64 -13.87 -24.67
C LYS A 112 -3.55 -14.73 -23.77
N ALA A 113 -4.03 -14.14 -22.69
CA ALA A 113 -4.92 -14.80 -21.73
C ALA A 113 -6.28 -14.09 -21.72
N ASP A 114 -7.34 -14.88 -21.54
CA ASP A 114 -8.66 -14.34 -21.27
C ASP A 114 -8.82 -14.22 -19.76
N PHE A 115 -9.41 -13.10 -19.34
CA PHE A 115 -9.56 -12.76 -17.93
C PHE A 115 -11.02 -12.91 -17.51
N GLU A 116 -11.24 -13.61 -16.40
CA GLU A 116 -12.55 -13.83 -15.81
C GLU A 116 -12.62 -13.16 -14.44
N TYR A 117 -13.81 -12.67 -14.08
CA TYR A 117 -14.04 -12.13 -12.75
C TYR A 117 -13.81 -13.20 -11.68
N MET A 118 -13.00 -12.84 -10.69
CA MET A 118 -12.79 -13.63 -9.49
C MET A 118 -13.45 -12.93 -8.32
N ARG A 119 -14.49 -13.57 -7.80
CA ARG A 119 -15.19 -13.15 -6.60
C ARG A 119 -14.33 -13.40 -5.36
N ASP A 120 -14.23 -12.40 -4.49
CA ASP A 120 -13.59 -12.55 -3.19
C ASP A 120 -14.47 -13.34 -2.19
N SER A 121 -13.85 -14.13 -1.31
CA SER A 121 -14.49 -14.88 -0.22
C SER A 121 -14.59 -14.08 1.08
N SER A 122 -13.94 -12.93 1.17
CA SER A 122 -13.87 -12.12 2.39
C SER A 122 -15.19 -11.41 2.74
N THR A 123 -15.24 -10.81 3.94
CA THR A 123 -16.35 -9.97 4.41
C THR A 123 -16.66 -8.79 3.48
N PHE A 124 -15.67 -8.39 2.67
CA PHE A 124 -15.76 -7.31 1.69
C PHE A 124 -16.70 -7.63 0.54
N TYR A 125 -16.76 -8.89 0.11
CA TYR A 125 -17.72 -9.33 -0.90
C TYR A 125 -19.09 -9.62 -0.28
N THR A 126 -19.16 -10.32 0.86
CA THR A 126 -20.46 -10.72 1.45
C THR A 126 -21.31 -9.53 1.89
N SER A 127 -20.67 -8.41 2.21
CA SER A 127 -21.34 -7.16 2.62
C SER A 127 -21.70 -6.26 1.43
N MET A 128 -21.45 -6.69 0.21
CA MET A 128 -21.75 -5.94 -1.01
C MET A 128 -23.24 -6.05 -1.37
N THR A 129 -23.82 -4.96 -1.86
CA THR A 129 -25.16 -4.99 -2.46
C THR A 129 -25.08 -5.33 -3.95
N MET A 130 -26.12 -5.94 -4.54
CA MET A 130 -26.18 -6.05 -6.01
C MET A 130 -26.20 -4.65 -6.64
N ARG A 131 -25.69 -4.53 -7.87
CA ARG A 131 -25.62 -3.25 -8.55
C ARG A 131 -27.04 -2.69 -8.71
N ASP A 132 -27.23 -1.46 -8.27
CA ASP A 132 -28.43 -0.67 -8.50
C ASP A 132 -28.02 0.40 -9.52
N ASP A 133 -28.80 0.62 -10.58
CA ASP A 133 -28.50 1.57 -11.67
C ASP A 133 -28.69 3.04 -11.22
N LYS A 134 -28.39 3.30 -9.96
CA LYS A 134 -28.53 4.60 -9.32
C LYS A 134 -27.42 5.53 -9.80
N PRO A 135 -27.76 6.75 -10.25
CA PRO A 135 -26.76 7.70 -10.71
C PRO A 135 -25.87 8.19 -9.57
N PHE A 136 -24.68 8.69 -9.92
CA PHE A 136 -23.86 9.49 -9.01
C PHE A 136 -24.61 10.78 -8.69
N THR A 137 -24.61 11.15 -7.41
CA THR A 137 -25.34 12.32 -6.90
C THR A 137 -24.39 13.21 -6.13
N ARG A 138 -24.48 14.52 -6.36
CA ARG A 138 -23.70 15.57 -5.72
C ARG A 138 -24.64 16.57 -5.08
N VAL A 139 -24.32 16.96 -3.86
CA VAL A 139 -25.07 17.94 -3.11
C VAL A 139 -24.10 19.02 -2.66
N CYS A 140 -24.47 20.28 -2.91
CA CYS A 140 -23.70 21.45 -2.55
C CYS A 140 -24.50 22.29 -1.55
N SER A 141 -23.82 22.83 -0.55
CA SER A 141 -24.48 23.58 0.52
C SER A 141 -23.64 24.75 0.99
N LEU A 142 -24.27 25.90 1.21
CA LEU A 142 -23.65 27.12 1.73
C LEU A 142 -24.52 27.65 2.88
N ASP A 143 -23.92 27.97 4.02
CA ASP A 143 -24.63 28.49 5.21
C ASP A 143 -25.86 27.67 5.64
N GLY A 144 -25.78 26.33 5.53
CA GLY A 144 -26.87 25.42 5.88
C GLY A 144 -27.98 25.34 4.82
N CYS A 145 -27.79 25.94 3.64
CA CYS A 145 -28.75 25.92 2.54
C CYS A 145 -28.23 25.15 1.34
N TYR A 146 -29.10 24.40 0.68
CA TYR A 146 -28.76 23.75 -0.58
C TYR A 146 -28.60 24.78 -1.71
N VAL A 147 -27.48 24.69 -2.41
CA VAL A 147 -27.14 25.56 -3.54
C VAL A 147 -26.87 24.72 -4.79
N PRO A 148 -27.05 25.30 -5.99
CA PRO A 148 -26.73 24.62 -7.24
C PRO A 148 -25.24 24.30 -7.30
N CYS A 149 -24.92 23.05 -7.63
CA CYS A 149 -23.53 22.67 -7.86
C CYS A 149 -23.02 23.27 -9.18
N PRO A 150 -21.70 23.49 -9.33
CA PRO A 150 -21.08 23.82 -10.60
C PRO A 150 -21.59 22.95 -11.75
N TYR A 151 -21.72 23.54 -12.94
CA TYR A 151 -22.25 22.88 -14.15
C TYR A 151 -23.75 22.50 -14.10
N THR A 152 -24.50 22.95 -13.09
CA THR A 152 -25.97 22.89 -13.07
C THR A 152 -26.59 24.25 -13.41
N SER A 153 -27.86 24.27 -13.84
CA SER A 153 -28.58 25.49 -14.23
C SER A 153 -29.57 26.00 -13.18
N ASP A 154 -29.62 25.37 -12.01
CA ASP A 154 -30.56 25.74 -10.95
C ASP A 154 -30.18 27.07 -10.28
N VAL A 155 -31.12 27.70 -9.58
CA VAL A 155 -30.90 28.99 -8.91
C VAL A 155 -31.48 28.97 -7.49
N THR A 156 -30.63 29.24 -6.50
CA THR A 156 -31.02 29.49 -5.11
C THR A 156 -30.80 30.97 -4.78
N VAL A 157 -31.80 31.61 -4.19
CA VAL A 157 -31.69 32.98 -3.67
C VAL A 157 -31.50 32.91 -2.16
N ILE A 158 -30.35 33.40 -1.69
CA ILE A 158 -29.99 33.46 -0.28
C ILE A 158 -30.17 34.91 0.18
N GLU A 159 -31.05 35.11 1.16
CA GLU A 159 -31.21 36.38 1.86
C GLU A 159 -30.61 36.25 3.26
N THR A 160 -29.55 36.99 3.54
CA THR A 160 -28.85 36.95 4.83
C THR A 160 -29.05 38.27 5.58
N ASP A 161 -29.48 38.20 6.83
CA ASP A 161 -29.60 39.36 7.72
C ASP A 161 -28.37 39.53 8.66
N GLY A 162 -27.36 38.69 8.49
CA GLY A 162 -26.12 38.66 9.26
C GLY A 162 -26.15 37.74 10.49
N LEU A 163 -27.34 37.27 10.91
CA LEU A 163 -27.54 36.31 12.02
C LEU A 163 -28.24 35.03 11.56
N SER A 164 -28.98 35.09 10.46
CA SER A 164 -29.70 33.98 9.84
C SER A 164 -29.69 34.14 8.32
N SER A 165 -29.50 33.02 7.62
CA SER A 165 -29.64 32.93 6.17
C SER A 165 -30.98 32.27 5.87
N ASN A 166 -31.86 33.00 5.17
CA ASN A 166 -33.11 32.47 4.65
C ASN A 166 -32.93 32.10 3.18
N CYS A 167 -33.31 30.88 2.82
CA CYS A 167 -33.01 30.31 1.53
C CYS A 167 -34.29 30.06 0.76
N SER A 168 -34.44 30.81 -0.33
CA SER A 168 -35.57 30.71 -1.24
C SER A 168 -35.10 30.01 -2.51
N LEU A 169 -35.51 28.74 -2.64
CA LEU A 169 -35.25 27.91 -3.81
C LEU A 169 -36.27 28.24 -4.90
N LEU A 170 -35.79 28.61 -6.09
CA LEU A 170 -36.64 28.79 -7.28
C LEU A 170 -36.85 27.43 -7.97
N GLY A 171 -37.51 26.49 -7.28
CA GLY A 171 -37.75 25.13 -7.75
C GLY A 171 -37.11 24.07 -6.85
N THR A 172 -36.47 23.08 -7.45
CA THR A 172 -35.83 21.94 -6.76
C THR A 172 -34.45 21.74 -7.33
N ILE A 173 -33.46 21.42 -6.50
CA ILE A 173 -32.09 21.17 -6.96
C ILE A 173 -31.99 19.76 -7.53
N ASP A 174 -31.45 19.64 -8.75
CA ASP A 174 -31.09 18.34 -9.32
C ASP A 174 -29.74 17.87 -8.75
N PRO A 175 -29.70 16.80 -7.94
CA PRO A 175 -28.45 16.30 -7.39
C PRO A 175 -27.68 15.44 -8.40
N ALA A 176 -28.17 15.17 -9.61
CA ALA A 176 -27.46 14.35 -10.58
C ALA A 176 -26.16 15.02 -11.05
N VAL A 177 -25.08 14.25 -11.15
CA VAL A 177 -23.82 14.76 -11.71
C VAL A 177 -23.98 15.00 -13.22
N PRO A 178 -23.71 16.22 -13.74
CA PRO A 178 -23.83 16.53 -15.16
C PRO A 178 -23.02 15.59 -16.08
N ASP A 179 -23.60 15.22 -17.22
CA ASP A 179 -22.99 14.31 -18.19
C ASP A 179 -21.63 14.80 -18.72
N ILE A 180 -21.45 16.12 -18.82
CA ILE A 180 -20.18 16.75 -19.25
C ILE A 180 -19.03 16.44 -18.29
N LEU A 181 -19.27 16.45 -16.97
CA LEU A 181 -18.25 16.09 -15.98
C LEU A 181 -17.91 14.60 -16.11
N ARG A 182 -18.93 13.75 -16.29
CA ARG A 182 -18.72 12.32 -16.51
C ARG A 182 -17.90 12.05 -17.76
N GLU A 183 -18.16 12.76 -18.85
CA GLU A 183 -17.38 12.63 -20.09
C GLU A 183 -15.93 13.05 -19.91
N ILE A 184 -15.68 14.19 -19.24
CA ILE A 184 -14.33 14.71 -19.06
C ILE A 184 -13.50 13.80 -18.16
N TYR A 185 -13.98 13.46 -16.96
CA TYR A 185 -13.21 12.65 -16.01
C TYR A 185 -13.24 11.15 -16.27
N THR A 186 -13.84 10.71 -17.39
CA THR A 186 -13.65 9.35 -17.94
C THR A 186 -12.86 9.37 -19.25
N SER A 187 -12.51 10.55 -19.77
CA SER A 187 -11.86 10.69 -21.07
C SER A 187 -10.42 10.21 -21.08
N GLY A 188 -9.68 10.36 -19.97
CA GLY A 188 -8.27 9.99 -19.87
C GLY A 188 -7.99 8.49 -20.01
N THR A 189 -9.04 7.66 -19.96
CA THR A 189 -8.97 6.21 -20.20
C THR A 189 -9.88 5.75 -21.33
N ARG A 190 -10.67 6.65 -21.94
CA ARG A 190 -11.39 6.35 -23.18
C ARG A 190 -10.38 6.18 -24.31
N TYR A 191 -10.76 5.40 -25.32
CA TYR A 191 -9.99 4.99 -26.50
C TYR A 191 -9.10 3.74 -26.33
N GLU A 192 -8.73 3.31 -25.13
CA GLU A 192 -7.98 2.07 -24.89
C GLU A 192 -8.55 1.24 -23.73
N ARG A 193 -8.57 -0.09 -23.85
CA ARG A 193 -8.96 -1.00 -22.74
C ARG A 193 -7.86 -0.95 -21.67
N THR A 194 -8.07 -0.19 -20.59
CA THR A 194 -7.09 -0.02 -19.50
C THR A 194 -7.59 -0.53 -18.15
N THR A 195 -6.66 -0.82 -17.24
CA THR A 195 -6.89 -1.23 -15.85
C THR A 195 -6.83 -0.05 -14.88
N ILE A 196 -6.45 1.14 -15.36
CA ILE A 196 -6.40 2.36 -14.57
C ILE A 196 -7.84 2.86 -14.34
N SER A 197 -8.25 2.94 -13.08
CA SER A 197 -9.57 3.45 -12.70
C SER A 197 -9.62 4.97 -12.76
N ASN A 198 -10.80 5.53 -13.04
CA ASN A 198 -11.11 6.95 -12.91
C ASN A 198 -11.97 7.25 -11.70
N TYR A 199 -12.23 8.54 -11.46
CA TYR A 199 -13.11 9.04 -10.42
C TYR A 199 -14.49 8.36 -10.39
N PHE A 200 -15.14 8.17 -11.55
CA PHE A 200 -16.46 7.53 -11.65
C PHE A 200 -16.42 6.01 -11.72
N ASP A 201 -15.23 5.39 -11.77
CA ASP A 201 -15.13 3.94 -11.60
C ASP A 201 -15.13 3.57 -10.10
N ILE A 202 -14.94 4.55 -9.22
CA ILE A 202 -14.95 4.41 -7.77
C ILE A 202 -16.40 4.58 -7.27
N GLU A 203 -16.95 3.56 -6.64
CA GLU A 203 -18.34 3.48 -6.17
C GLU A 203 -18.44 3.07 -4.69
N TRP A 204 -19.62 3.21 -4.07
CA TRP A 204 -19.86 2.64 -2.73
C TRP A 204 -20.17 1.14 -2.81
N ARG A 205 -19.77 0.36 -1.80
CA ARG A 205 -20.17 -1.07 -1.68
C ARG A 205 -21.67 -1.25 -1.45
N GLN A 206 -22.24 -0.31 -0.74
CA GLN A 206 -23.65 -0.28 -0.37
C GLN A 206 -24.20 1.10 -0.65
N THR A 207 -25.33 1.14 -1.35
CA THR A 207 -26.09 2.36 -1.61
C THR A 207 -27.48 2.24 -0.99
N THR A 208 -28.01 3.37 -0.57
CA THR A 208 -29.38 3.54 -0.09
C THR A 208 -30.04 4.68 -0.87
N THR A 209 -31.31 4.93 -0.58
CA THR A 209 -32.03 6.10 -1.06
C THR A 209 -32.37 7.01 0.11
N GLN A 210 -32.15 8.30 -0.06
CA GLN A 210 -32.60 9.34 0.86
C GLN A 210 -33.72 10.15 0.22
N TYR A 211 -34.60 10.70 1.05
CA TYR A 211 -35.71 11.54 0.62
C TYR A 211 -35.53 12.93 1.23
N ASP A 212 -35.40 13.94 0.39
CA ASP A 212 -35.33 15.33 0.82
C ASP A 212 -36.27 16.17 -0.03
N ARG A 213 -37.12 17.00 0.58
CA ARG A 213 -38.09 17.82 -0.15
C ARG A 213 -37.44 18.87 -1.04
N GLN A 214 -36.22 19.31 -0.69
CA GLN A 214 -35.48 20.34 -1.40
C GLN A 214 -34.64 19.76 -2.55
N LEU A 215 -34.31 18.46 -2.49
CA LEU A 215 -33.58 17.75 -3.53
C LEU A 215 -34.54 16.95 -4.43
N ASN A 216 -34.39 17.07 -5.74
CA ASN A 216 -35.11 16.29 -6.74
C ASN A 216 -36.64 16.19 -6.49
N ASN A 217 -37.26 17.29 -6.03
CA ASN A 217 -38.70 17.36 -5.73
C ASN A 217 -39.23 16.30 -4.74
N GLY A 218 -38.42 15.90 -3.74
CA GLY A 218 -38.84 14.88 -2.77
C GLY A 218 -38.79 13.44 -3.29
N THR A 219 -38.23 13.22 -4.48
CA THR A 219 -38.03 11.87 -5.03
C THR A 219 -36.77 11.23 -4.43
N PRO A 220 -36.64 9.88 -4.46
CA PRO A 220 -35.51 9.21 -3.84
C PRO A 220 -34.19 9.55 -4.56
N VAL A 221 -33.21 10.00 -3.79
CA VAL A 221 -31.85 10.33 -4.24
C VAL A 221 -30.90 9.22 -3.77
N ALA A 222 -30.00 8.79 -4.65
CA ALA A 222 -28.99 7.79 -4.30
C ALA A 222 -28.00 8.34 -3.26
N SER A 223 -27.65 7.52 -2.29
CA SER A 223 -26.77 7.87 -1.17
C SER A 223 -25.89 6.67 -0.83
N GLY A 224 -24.63 6.92 -0.44
CA GLY A 224 -23.73 5.87 0.04
C GLY A 224 -24.02 5.45 1.48
N ILE A 225 -23.84 4.17 1.80
CA ILE A 225 -23.84 3.66 3.17
C ILE A 225 -22.39 3.43 3.61
N TYR A 226 -22.02 3.96 4.77
CA TYR A 226 -20.73 3.70 5.41
C TYR A 226 -20.89 2.63 6.50
N ARG A 227 -20.10 1.55 6.40
CA ARG A 227 -20.04 0.48 7.41
C ARG A 227 -18.61 -0.04 7.57
N ARG A 228 -18.17 -0.14 8.81
CA ARG A 228 -16.90 -0.80 9.18
C ARG A 228 -17.06 -2.31 9.05
N LEU A 229 -16.20 -2.95 8.26
CA LEU A 229 -16.22 -4.41 8.02
C LEU A 229 -15.07 -5.12 8.75
N GLU A 230 -13.84 -4.74 8.43
CA GLU A 230 -12.63 -5.38 8.96
C GLU A 230 -11.44 -4.42 8.93
N THR A 231 -10.53 -4.57 9.88
CA THR A 231 -9.31 -3.76 10.03
C THR A 231 -8.11 -4.45 9.38
N ILE A 232 -7.53 -3.83 8.35
CA ILE A 232 -6.42 -4.39 7.56
C ILE A 232 -5.08 -3.67 7.83
N SER A 233 -5.08 -2.64 8.67
CA SER A 233 -3.89 -1.81 8.96
C SER A 233 -2.79 -2.51 9.77
N LEU A 234 -3.10 -3.60 10.47
CA LEU A 234 -2.14 -4.33 11.31
C LEU A 234 -1.38 -5.40 10.50
N LEU A 235 -1.66 -5.52 9.21
CA LEU A 235 -1.02 -6.48 8.34
C LEU A 235 0.27 -5.90 7.76
N ASP A 236 1.28 -6.74 7.61
CA ASP A 236 2.56 -6.40 6.95
C ASP A 236 2.59 -6.99 5.54
N ASP A 237 1.48 -6.99 4.80
CA ASP A 237 1.42 -7.53 3.44
C ASP A 237 0.48 -6.73 2.52
N ALA A 238 0.71 -6.88 1.22
CA ALA A 238 -0.20 -6.38 0.19
C ALA A 238 -1.24 -7.44 -0.12
N ARG A 239 -2.52 -7.09 -0.04
CA ARG A 239 -3.64 -8.01 -0.26
C ARG A 239 -4.62 -7.50 -1.30
N ALA A 240 -5.06 -8.40 -2.16
CA ALA A 240 -6.23 -8.18 -3.00
C ALA A 240 -7.49 -8.52 -2.19
N VAL A 241 -8.44 -7.60 -2.16
CA VAL A 241 -9.73 -7.69 -1.46
C VAL A 241 -10.77 -7.05 -2.35
N GLU A 242 -12.00 -7.57 -2.42
CA GLU A 242 -13.00 -7.17 -3.42
C GLU A 242 -12.97 -5.67 -3.80
N GLY A 243 -12.55 -5.35 -5.03
CA GLY A 243 -12.46 -3.98 -5.56
C GLY A 243 -11.16 -3.21 -5.25
N LEU A 244 -10.27 -3.71 -4.39
CA LEU A 244 -9.09 -2.99 -3.92
C LEU A 244 -7.83 -3.88 -3.87
N VAL A 245 -6.70 -3.22 -4.03
CA VAL A 245 -5.37 -3.75 -3.67
C VAL A 245 -4.88 -2.93 -2.50
N VAL A 246 -4.86 -3.50 -1.30
CA VAL A 246 -4.43 -2.78 -0.10
C VAL A 246 -3.01 -3.15 0.23
N ASP A 247 -2.12 -2.17 0.16
CA ASP A 247 -0.75 -2.27 0.65
C ASP A 247 -0.72 -1.76 2.08
N ALA A 248 -0.78 -2.68 3.05
CA ALA A 248 -0.80 -2.31 4.45
C ALA A 248 0.57 -1.85 4.97
N ARG A 249 1.67 -2.17 4.28
CA ARG A 249 3.03 -1.75 4.66
C ARG A 249 3.23 -0.26 4.48
N GLU A 250 2.82 0.23 3.32
CA GLU A 250 3.00 1.63 2.91
C GLU A 250 1.70 2.45 3.05
N GLY A 251 0.60 1.83 3.51
CA GLY A 251 -0.69 2.48 3.71
C GLY A 251 -1.44 2.83 2.42
N ARG A 252 -1.04 2.27 1.27
CA ARG A 252 -1.55 2.63 -0.06
C ARG A 252 -2.77 1.79 -0.44
N ILE A 253 -3.65 2.35 -1.26
CA ILE A 253 -4.85 1.67 -1.76
C ILE A 253 -4.89 1.77 -3.27
N GLY A 254 -4.76 0.64 -3.94
CA GLY A 254 -4.99 0.49 -5.35
C GLY A 254 -6.44 0.15 -5.64
N PHE A 255 -6.92 0.61 -6.77
CA PHE A 255 -8.28 0.44 -7.23
C PHE A 255 -8.29 -0.58 -8.37
N ARG A 256 -8.96 -1.72 -8.13
CA ARG A 256 -8.94 -2.82 -9.08
C ARG A 256 -10.13 -3.74 -8.93
N ASN A 257 -10.75 -4.00 -10.05
CA ASN A 257 -11.72 -5.07 -10.16
C ASN A 257 -11.03 -6.42 -10.41
N HIS A 258 -11.25 -7.41 -9.55
CA HIS A 258 -10.41 -8.60 -9.52
C HIS A 258 -10.74 -9.58 -10.65
N THR A 259 -9.92 -9.54 -11.70
CA THR A 259 -9.96 -10.53 -12.77
C THR A 259 -8.72 -11.42 -12.74
N ILE A 260 -8.87 -12.68 -13.14
CA ILE A 260 -7.79 -13.68 -13.21
C ILE A 260 -7.74 -14.34 -14.58
N PRO A 261 -6.55 -14.73 -15.06
CA PRO A 261 -6.43 -15.47 -16.32
C PRO A 261 -6.98 -16.90 -16.18
N SER A 262 -7.94 -17.28 -17.03
CA SER A 262 -8.51 -18.63 -17.02
C SER A 262 -7.75 -19.59 -17.95
N GLY A 263 -7.78 -20.90 -17.64
CA GLY A 263 -7.16 -21.94 -18.46
C GLY A 263 -5.69 -22.28 -18.16
N TYR A 264 -5.10 -21.77 -17.07
CA TYR A 264 -3.69 -21.98 -16.74
C TYR A 264 -3.50 -22.66 -15.36
N PRO A 265 -3.31 -24.00 -15.31
CA PRO A 265 -3.20 -24.74 -14.05
C PRO A 265 -1.86 -24.59 -13.32
N LEU A 266 -0.79 -24.20 -14.04
CA LEU A 266 0.59 -24.10 -13.50
C LEU A 266 0.90 -22.72 -12.88
N GLY A 267 -0.13 -21.88 -12.73
CA GLY A 267 -0.03 -20.51 -12.25
C GLY A 267 0.49 -19.52 -13.29
N VAL A 268 0.11 -18.25 -13.13
CA VAL A 268 0.41 -17.17 -14.09
C VAL A 268 0.85 -15.92 -13.34
N THR A 269 1.84 -15.22 -13.91
CA THR A 269 2.26 -13.91 -13.45
C THR A 269 1.98 -12.88 -14.53
N TRP A 270 1.43 -11.73 -14.17
CA TRP A 270 1.21 -10.62 -15.08
C TRP A 270 1.30 -9.28 -14.35
N THR A 271 1.44 -8.20 -15.10
CA THR A 271 1.56 -6.83 -14.56
C THR A 271 0.47 -5.95 -15.15
N GLU A 272 -0.16 -5.13 -14.30
CA GLU A 272 -1.19 -4.16 -14.67
C GLU A 272 -0.86 -2.80 -14.04
N ASP A 273 -1.31 -1.72 -14.68
CA ASP A 273 -1.20 -0.38 -14.11
C ASP A 273 -2.53 -0.01 -13.45
N LEU A 274 -2.48 0.43 -12.20
CA LEU A 274 -3.66 0.75 -11.40
C LEU A 274 -3.56 2.15 -10.82
N LEU A 275 -4.72 2.78 -10.63
CA LEU A 275 -4.82 4.01 -9.85
C LEU A 275 -4.67 3.67 -8.36
N PHE A 276 -3.82 4.41 -7.68
CA PHE A 276 -3.59 4.32 -6.24
C PHE A 276 -3.89 5.64 -5.55
N TRP A 277 -4.43 5.56 -4.33
CA TRP A 277 -4.29 6.60 -3.33
C TRP A 277 -3.17 6.23 -2.37
N GLU A 278 -2.30 7.20 -2.11
CA GLU A 278 -1.12 7.04 -1.28
C GLU A 278 -1.02 8.17 -0.24
N PRO A 279 -0.71 7.85 1.03
CA PRO A 279 -0.34 8.85 2.02
C PRO A 279 0.96 9.52 1.60
N ASP A 280 1.04 10.83 1.83
CA ASP A 280 2.31 11.53 1.89
C ASP A 280 2.38 12.23 3.24
N VAL A 281 3.31 11.82 4.11
CA VAL A 281 3.37 12.25 5.51
C VAL A 281 4.79 12.64 5.87
N GLU A 282 4.95 13.86 6.38
CA GLU A 282 6.20 14.38 6.91
C GLU A 282 5.99 14.79 8.37
N CYS A 283 6.88 14.35 9.25
CA CYS A 283 6.80 14.60 10.69
C CYS A 283 8.06 15.29 11.20
N VAL A 284 7.88 16.28 12.06
CA VAL A 284 8.94 17.03 12.73
C VAL A 284 8.81 16.88 14.24
N ASP A 285 9.91 16.51 14.90
CA ASP A 285 9.98 16.42 16.36
C ASP A 285 9.84 17.82 16.98
N THR A 286 8.94 17.98 17.95
CA THR A 286 8.79 19.24 18.70
C THR A 286 9.93 19.44 19.70
N ASN A 287 10.78 18.44 19.90
CA ASN A 287 11.79 18.37 20.96
C ASN A 287 11.19 18.58 22.35
N THR A 288 9.98 18.07 22.55
CA THR A 288 9.29 18.03 23.85
C THR A 288 8.72 16.63 24.07
N THR A 289 8.74 16.14 25.31
CA THR A 289 8.28 14.79 25.65
C THR A 289 7.22 14.84 26.73
N PHE A 290 6.20 13.99 26.64
CA PHE A 290 5.37 13.65 27.78
C PHE A 290 6.04 12.57 28.60
N ASP A 291 6.43 12.94 29.81
CA ASP A 291 7.01 12.07 30.81
C ASP A 291 5.94 11.79 31.87
N PHE A 292 5.69 10.51 32.16
CA PHE A 292 4.59 10.11 33.01
C PHE A 292 4.86 8.78 33.72
N GLU A 293 4.09 8.52 34.77
CA GLU A 293 4.12 7.29 35.53
C GLU A 293 2.83 6.50 35.26
N ILE A 294 2.92 5.18 35.20
CA ILE A 294 1.74 4.33 35.16
C ILE A 294 1.35 3.92 36.58
N THR A 295 0.05 3.92 36.87
CA THR A 295 -0.49 3.40 38.12
C THR A 295 -1.50 2.29 37.82
N THR A 296 -1.27 1.10 38.39
CA THR A 296 -2.10 -0.09 38.19
C THR A 296 -2.69 -0.55 39.53
N GLY A 297 -4.01 -0.61 39.67
CA GLY A 297 -4.65 -1.14 40.89
C GLY A 297 -5.88 -0.36 41.39
N SER A 298 -6.50 -0.88 42.47
CA SER A 298 -7.86 -0.57 43.00
C SER A 298 -8.19 0.88 43.39
N GLN A 299 -7.35 1.85 43.01
CA GLN A 299 -7.55 3.29 43.24
C GLN A 299 -8.18 3.99 42.03
N THR A 300 -8.34 3.30 40.89
CA THR A 300 -8.98 3.81 39.67
C THR A 300 -9.88 2.74 39.06
N ASP A 301 -11.02 3.15 38.49
CA ASP A 301 -11.97 2.21 37.84
C ASP A 301 -11.45 1.71 36.47
N ALA A 302 -10.42 2.36 35.91
CA ALA A 302 -9.88 2.11 34.57
C ALA A 302 -8.77 1.04 34.47
N GLY A 303 -8.35 0.41 35.57
CA GLY A 303 -7.32 -0.66 35.60
C GLY A 303 -5.87 -0.19 35.40
N VAL A 304 -5.58 0.57 34.34
CA VAL A 304 -4.28 1.21 34.05
C VAL A 304 -4.50 2.72 33.83
N SER A 305 -3.91 3.54 34.69
CA SER A 305 -4.05 4.99 34.64
C SER A 305 -2.71 5.69 34.51
N VAL A 306 -2.72 6.88 33.89
CA VAL A 306 -1.55 7.76 33.82
C VAL A 306 -1.54 8.69 35.03
N SER A 307 -0.42 8.73 35.73
CA SER A 307 -0.19 9.65 36.84
C SER A 307 1.09 10.46 36.63
N LYS A 308 1.22 11.57 37.37
CA LYS A 308 2.40 12.47 37.33
C LYS A 308 2.80 12.94 35.92
N LEU A 309 1.84 13.17 35.01
CA LEU A 309 2.12 13.67 33.67
C LEU A 309 2.86 15.02 33.70
N ARG A 310 3.98 15.08 32.99
CA ARG A 310 4.82 16.26 32.80
C ARG A 310 5.14 16.43 31.33
N LEU A 311 5.21 17.67 30.89
CA LEU A 311 5.85 18.01 29.62
C LEU A 311 7.29 18.41 29.91
N THR A 312 8.24 17.76 29.26
CA THR A 312 9.66 17.98 29.47
C THR A 312 10.27 18.62 28.24
N ASP A 313 10.99 19.72 28.45
CA ASP A 313 11.73 20.41 27.39
C ASP A 313 12.99 19.62 27.03
N ARG A 314 13.06 19.05 25.83
CA ARG A 314 14.26 18.38 25.28
C ARG A 314 15.03 19.30 24.32
N GLY A 315 14.68 20.58 24.24
CA GLY A 315 15.25 21.54 23.30
C GLY A 315 14.19 22.35 22.56
N GLY A 316 12.91 21.98 22.64
CA GLY A 316 11.81 22.63 21.95
C GLY A 316 11.50 24.05 22.41
N PHE A 317 11.71 24.37 23.69
CA PHE A 317 11.46 25.71 24.23
C PHE A 317 12.74 26.52 24.36
N VAL A 318 13.78 25.97 24.98
CA VAL A 318 15.04 26.67 25.22
C VAL A 318 15.77 27.07 23.94
N ASN A 319 15.67 26.28 22.87
CA ASN A 319 16.31 26.55 21.58
C ASN A 319 15.30 26.92 20.49
N ILE A 320 14.11 27.41 20.87
CA ILE A 320 13.11 27.81 19.90
C ILE A 320 13.66 28.93 19.01
N ASN A 321 13.41 28.83 17.70
CA ASN A 321 13.70 29.94 16.81
C ASN A 321 12.71 31.07 17.13
N THR A 322 13.19 32.27 17.48
CA THR A 322 12.29 33.39 17.83
C THR A 322 11.66 34.06 16.61
N THR A 323 12.16 33.74 15.40
CA THR A 323 11.54 34.17 14.15
C THR A 323 10.51 33.15 13.69
N ALA A 324 9.30 33.63 13.37
CA ALA A 324 8.25 32.78 12.84
C ALA A 324 8.69 32.22 11.46
N PRO A 325 8.61 30.90 11.25
CA PRO A 325 8.90 30.30 9.96
C PRO A 325 7.93 30.82 8.89
N LEU A 326 8.48 31.46 7.85
CA LEU A 326 7.70 31.90 6.70
C LEU A 326 7.17 30.69 5.92
N ASP A 327 5.89 30.73 5.57
CA ASP A 327 5.30 29.77 4.64
C ASP A 327 5.82 30.09 3.25
N ASP A 328 6.60 29.18 2.70
CA ASP A 328 6.89 29.20 1.29
C ASP A 328 5.73 28.47 0.60
N GLN A 329 4.62 29.19 0.36
CA GLN A 329 3.57 28.76 -0.56
C GLN A 329 4.11 28.79 -2.00
N ARG A 330 5.20 28.07 -2.23
CA ARG A 330 6.02 28.21 -3.43
C ARG A 330 5.22 27.66 -4.61
N ASN A 331 4.58 28.61 -5.29
CA ASN A 331 4.18 28.66 -6.68
C ASN A 331 3.09 27.68 -7.12
N GLY A 332 1.83 28.14 -7.18
CA GLY A 332 0.84 27.89 -8.27
C GLY A 332 0.69 26.49 -8.89
N VAL A 333 1.23 25.46 -8.27
CA VAL A 333 1.44 24.10 -8.76
C VAL A 333 0.97 23.17 -7.65
N ASN A 334 0.38 22.04 -8.04
CA ASN A 334 -0.13 21.02 -7.16
C ASN A 334 1.01 20.24 -6.47
N GLN A 335 1.75 20.89 -5.57
CA GLN A 335 2.89 20.30 -4.86
C GLN A 335 3.09 20.96 -3.49
N PRO A 336 2.46 20.43 -2.41
CA PRO A 336 2.59 21.00 -1.07
C PRO A 336 3.94 20.65 -0.43
N ASP A 337 4.58 21.63 0.21
CA ASP A 337 5.78 21.39 1.05
C ASP A 337 5.36 20.92 2.44
N LEU A 338 5.22 19.60 2.60
CA LEU A 338 4.78 18.98 3.85
C LEU A 338 5.80 19.14 4.97
N ASN A 339 7.10 19.15 4.67
CA ASN A 339 8.13 19.26 5.69
C ASN A 339 8.13 20.64 6.34
N THR A 340 8.09 21.71 5.53
CA THR A 340 8.01 23.08 6.03
C THR A 340 6.73 23.28 6.84
N ARG A 341 5.59 22.74 6.38
CA ARG A 341 4.31 22.79 7.11
C ARG A 341 4.38 22.07 8.45
N ALA A 342 4.94 20.86 8.49
CA ALA A 342 5.15 20.12 9.74
C ALA A 342 6.06 20.88 10.72
N TYR A 343 7.12 21.52 10.22
CA TYR A 343 7.99 22.38 11.03
C TYR A 343 7.25 23.59 11.60
N GLN A 344 6.41 24.26 10.79
CA GLN A 344 5.57 25.36 11.24
C GLN A 344 4.59 24.93 12.33
N ALA A 345 3.95 23.77 12.17
CA ALA A 345 3.09 23.20 13.19
C ALA A 345 3.88 22.96 14.49
N ALA A 346 5.05 22.30 14.42
CA ALA A 346 5.90 22.05 15.59
C ALA A 346 6.33 23.35 16.30
N TRP A 347 6.76 24.35 15.53
CA TRP A 347 7.15 25.65 16.04
C TRP A 347 5.99 26.34 16.75
N ALA A 348 4.83 26.39 16.10
CA ALA A 348 3.64 27.03 16.64
C ALA A 348 3.15 26.30 17.91
N THR A 349 3.11 24.96 17.90
CA THR A 349 2.80 24.15 19.07
C THR A 349 3.70 24.50 20.25
N ASN A 350 5.01 24.64 20.04
CA ASN A 350 5.94 25.03 21.08
C ASN A 350 5.71 26.47 21.55
N ALA A 351 5.54 27.41 20.63
CA ALA A 351 5.32 28.83 20.94
C ALA A 351 4.04 29.05 21.78
N PHE A 352 2.91 28.43 21.37
CA PHE A 352 1.66 28.51 22.12
C PHE A 352 1.74 27.78 23.46
N SER A 353 2.43 26.64 23.52
CA SER A 353 2.69 25.94 24.79
C SER A 353 3.50 26.83 25.75
N MET A 354 4.50 27.55 25.25
CA MET A 354 5.31 28.47 26.03
C MET A 354 4.49 29.66 26.56
N MET A 355 3.59 30.20 25.75
CA MET A 355 2.65 31.25 26.16
C MET A 355 1.70 30.75 27.25
N PHE A 356 1.06 29.60 27.02
CA PHE A 356 0.08 29.02 27.93
C PHE A 356 0.68 28.68 29.29
N MET A 357 1.88 28.10 29.31
CA MET A 357 2.58 27.73 30.54
C MET A 357 3.40 28.86 31.16
N ASN A 358 3.26 30.09 30.67
CA ASN A 358 4.02 31.27 31.13
C ASN A 358 5.55 31.04 31.15
N ILE A 359 6.04 30.29 30.17
CA ILE A 359 7.46 30.08 29.87
C ILE A 359 8.01 31.28 29.12
N SER A 360 7.16 31.88 28.28
CA SER A 360 7.46 33.06 27.46
C SER A 360 6.18 33.84 27.16
N ASN A 361 6.29 34.97 26.48
CA ASN A 361 5.19 35.89 26.16
C ASN A 361 4.96 36.00 24.64
N ALA A 362 3.71 36.22 24.24
CA ALA A 362 3.30 36.33 22.83
C ALA A 362 3.69 37.66 22.15
N GLY A 363 4.30 38.58 22.91
CA GLY A 363 4.45 39.98 22.51
C GLY A 363 3.13 40.73 22.52
N ASP A 364 3.20 42.04 22.73
CA ASP A 364 2.06 42.94 22.76
C ASP A 364 2.52 44.32 22.30
N GLN A 365 2.06 44.75 21.12
CA GLN A 365 2.45 46.04 20.54
C GLN A 365 1.93 47.22 21.36
N ASP A 366 0.75 47.10 21.98
CA ASP A 366 0.15 48.17 22.80
C ASP A 366 0.89 48.33 24.12
N LYS A 367 1.44 47.24 24.65
CA LYS A 367 2.25 47.23 25.87
C LYS A 367 3.76 47.30 25.61
N ASN A 368 4.18 47.42 24.35
CA ASN A 368 5.58 47.43 23.91
C ASN A 368 6.40 46.25 24.47
N VAL A 369 5.82 45.06 24.42
CA VAL A 369 6.43 43.80 24.86
C VAL A 369 6.80 43.00 23.61
N GLU A 370 8.07 42.62 23.46
CA GLU A 370 8.52 41.81 22.32
C GLU A 370 8.16 40.33 22.50
N PRO A 371 7.71 39.59 21.47
CA PRO A 371 7.55 38.15 21.57
C PRO A 371 8.86 37.48 21.97
N PHE A 372 8.79 36.46 22.83
CA PHE A 372 9.98 35.75 23.31
C PHE A 372 11.00 36.60 24.10
N GLU A 373 10.57 37.72 24.70
CA GLU A 373 11.43 38.60 25.50
C GLU A 373 12.16 37.84 26.63
N TYR A 374 11.51 36.81 27.18
CA TYR A 374 12.13 35.87 28.11
C TYR A 374 11.84 34.42 27.73
N ILE A 375 12.74 33.51 28.10
CA ILE A 375 12.53 32.06 28.00
C ILE A 375 12.87 31.46 29.35
N ASN A 376 11.84 31.11 30.12
CA ASN A 376 11.97 30.46 31.42
C ASN A 376 12.03 28.93 31.28
N SER A 377 12.93 28.42 30.43
CA SER A 377 13.17 26.98 30.24
C SER A 377 14.65 26.63 30.13
N LYS A 378 14.97 25.36 30.34
CA LYS A 378 16.29 24.75 30.12
C LYS A 378 16.09 23.30 29.69
N ILE A 379 17.09 22.71 29.04
CA ILE A 379 17.04 21.28 28.68
C ILE A 379 16.79 20.44 29.94
N GLY A 380 15.79 19.57 29.85
CA GLY A 380 15.30 18.71 30.94
C GLY A 380 14.40 19.42 31.94
N LYS A 381 13.95 20.65 31.70
CA LYS A 381 12.97 21.30 32.57
C LYS A 381 11.60 20.67 32.38
N GLU A 382 10.97 20.33 33.49
CA GLU A 382 9.67 19.66 33.52
C GLU A 382 8.57 20.64 33.92
N PHE A 383 7.44 20.56 33.21
CA PHE A 383 6.24 21.36 33.43
C PHE A 383 5.09 20.42 33.77
N LYS A 384 4.50 20.60 34.96
CA LYS A 384 3.39 19.76 35.41
C LYS A 384 2.17 20.01 34.51
N MET A 385 1.62 18.94 33.95
CA MET A 385 0.39 19.01 33.16
C MET A 385 -0.83 18.72 34.03
N LEU A 386 -1.92 19.43 33.75
CA LEU A 386 -3.24 19.11 34.29
C LEU A 386 -3.85 18.04 33.39
N THR A 387 -4.23 16.91 33.98
CA THR A 387 -5.01 15.86 33.31
C THR A 387 -6.50 16.15 33.51
N LEU A 388 -7.34 15.84 32.53
CA LEU A 388 -8.79 15.79 32.75
C LEU A 388 -9.05 14.62 33.73
N ASP A 389 -9.26 14.94 35.00
CA ASP A 389 -9.51 13.96 36.07
C ASP A 389 -10.88 13.29 35.85
N ASN A 390 -10.83 12.07 35.31
CA ASN A 390 -11.51 10.85 35.73
C ASN A 390 -11.33 9.86 34.56
N ASP A 391 -10.44 8.87 34.70
CA ASP A 391 -10.16 7.80 33.72
C ASP A 391 -9.25 8.12 32.51
N ALA A 392 -8.22 8.96 32.67
CA ALA A 392 -7.17 9.10 31.65
C ALA A 392 -6.34 7.79 31.51
N THR A 393 -6.74 6.93 30.57
CA THR A 393 -5.97 5.74 30.20
C THR A 393 -4.73 6.13 29.39
N TYR A 394 -3.70 5.28 29.35
CA TYR A 394 -2.51 5.54 28.51
C TYR A 394 -2.84 5.67 27.01
N LEU A 395 -3.96 5.05 26.58
CA LEU A 395 -4.49 5.10 25.21
C LEU A 395 -5.19 6.44 24.90
N THR A 396 -5.73 7.10 25.92
CA THR A 396 -6.54 8.31 25.79
C THR A 396 -6.03 9.38 26.75
N LEU A 397 -4.80 9.87 26.57
CA LEU A 397 -4.32 11.06 27.27
C LEU A 397 -5.11 12.28 26.77
N GLY A 398 -6.26 12.52 27.38
CA GLY A 398 -7.00 13.76 27.24
C GLY A 398 -6.28 14.88 27.99
N LEU A 399 -5.73 15.83 27.25
CA LEU A 399 -5.24 17.09 27.81
C LEU A 399 -6.45 17.99 28.11
N THR A 400 -6.32 18.92 29.07
CA THR A 400 -7.43 19.87 29.34
C THR A 400 -7.86 20.57 28.07
N ASN A 401 -9.16 20.86 27.92
CA ASN A 401 -9.67 21.59 26.74
C ASN A 401 -8.89 22.89 26.50
N ASP A 402 -8.45 23.55 27.58
CA ASP A 402 -7.62 24.75 27.51
C ASP A 402 -6.27 24.47 26.85
N PHE A 403 -5.53 23.43 27.27
CA PHE A 403 -4.24 23.11 26.65
C PHE A 403 -4.41 22.48 25.25
N GLY A 404 -5.36 21.55 25.09
CA GLY A 404 -5.67 20.88 23.83
C GLY A 404 -6.12 21.85 22.73
N GLY A 405 -6.90 22.88 23.07
CA GLY A 405 -7.35 23.90 22.13
C GLY A 405 -6.22 24.77 21.57
N HIS A 406 -5.09 24.89 22.29
CA HIS A 406 -3.91 25.66 21.85
C HIS A 406 -2.90 24.82 21.05
N LEU A 407 -2.98 23.49 21.14
CA LEU A 407 -2.14 22.58 20.35
C LEU A 407 -2.62 22.47 18.89
N ALA A 408 -3.84 22.88 18.62
CA ALA A 408 -4.46 22.86 17.29
C ALA A 408 -4.11 24.12 16.48
N THR A 409 -2.82 24.33 16.18
CA THR A 409 -2.30 25.31 15.20
C THR A 409 -2.60 24.90 13.75
N ARG A 410 -3.71 24.18 13.59
CA ARG A 410 -4.15 23.42 12.44
C ARG A 410 -4.23 24.31 11.21
N ASP A 411 -4.81 25.49 11.35
CA ASP A 411 -5.03 26.40 10.22
C ASP A 411 -3.75 26.97 9.61
N LEU A 412 -2.69 27.21 10.41
CA LEU A 412 -1.40 27.70 9.92
C LEU A 412 -0.68 26.67 9.04
N CYS A 413 -0.73 25.40 9.43
CA CYS A 413 -0.03 24.33 8.73
C CYS A 413 -0.81 23.79 7.53
N GLN A 414 -2.13 23.77 7.61
CA GLN A 414 -2.99 23.28 6.54
C GLN A 414 -3.02 24.20 5.32
N GLY A 415 -2.89 25.51 5.52
CA GLY A 415 -2.77 26.53 4.47
C GLY A 415 -4.04 26.76 3.63
N THR A 416 -4.67 25.68 3.14
CA THR A 416 -5.94 25.73 2.43
C THR A 416 -7.09 25.81 3.43
N GLN A 417 -7.78 26.94 3.44
CA GLN A 417 -8.94 27.18 4.29
C GLN A 417 -10.25 26.69 3.63
N PRO A 418 -11.30 26.41 4.42
CA PRO A 418 -12.61 25.99 3.90
C PRO A 418 -13.22 26.97 2.90
N ASP A 419 -13.00 28.27 3.10
CA ASP A 419 -13.47 29.39 2.27
C ASP A 419 -12.65 29.57 0.97
N ALA A 420 -11.60 28.78 0.77
CA ALA A 420 -10.80 28.86 -0.44
C ALA A 420 -11.59 28.30 -1.65
N SER A 421 -11.50 28.98 -2.80
CA SER A 421 -12.11 28.53 -4.06
C SER A 421 -11.52 27.19 -4.53
N ALA A 422 -12.27 26.32 -5.20
CA ALA A 422 -11.69 25.09 -5.76
C ALA A 422 -10.71 25.41 -6.91
N LYS A 423 -9.42 25.11 -6.68
CA LYS A 423 -8.31 25.31 -7.64
C LYS A 423 -7.22 24.28 -7.46
N LEU A 424 -6.50 23.97 -8.54
CA LEU A 424 -5.43 22.98 -8.58
C LEU A 424 -4.32 23.15 -7.51
N ASN A 425 -4.04 24.38 -7.07
CA ASN A 425 -3.04 24.68 -6.05
C ASN A 425 -3.57 24.60 -4.61
N HIS A 426 -4.86 24.36 -4.41
CA HIS A 426 -5.50 24.24 -3.10
C HIS A 426 -5.58 22.77 -2.68
N THR A 427 -4.42 22.21 -2.35
CA THR A 427 -4.26 20.81 -1.96
C THR A 427 -4.76 20.57 -0.55
N PHE A 428 -5.34 19.39 -0.34
CA PHE A 428 -5.68 18.87 0.97
C PHE A 428 -4.40 18.55 1.74
N VAL A 429 -4.20 19.29 2.83
CA VAL A 429 -3.19 19.01 3.84
C VAL A 429 -3.90 19.01 5.19
N ILE A 430 -3.65 17.99 5.99
CA ILE A 430 -4.05 17.93 7.40
C ILE A 430 -2.81 17.93 8.28
N CYS A 431 -2.87 18.63 9.40
CA CYS A 431 -1.77 18.69 10.35
C CYS A 431 -2.24 18.28 11.72
N ASN A 432 -1.49 17.39 12.35
CA ASN A 432 -1.82 16.81 13.64
C ASN A 432 -0.59 16.69 14.53
N LEU A 433 -0.81 16.74 15.84
CA LEU A 433 0.22 16.42 16.82
C LEU A 433 0.12 14.93 17.14
N ILE A 434 1.16 14.18 16.79
CA ILE A 434 1.26 12.76 17.06
C ILE A 434 2.14 12.54 18.29
N ARG A 435 1.63 11.72 19.20
CA ARG A 435 2.39 11.23 20.34
C ARG A 435 3.06 9.91 19.97
N GLY A 436 4.39 9.86 20.07
CA GLY A 436 5.17 8.66 19.79
C GLY A 436 4.91 7.53 20.79
N THR A 437 5.22 6.29 20.41
CA THR A 437 5.08 5.13 21.29
C THR A 437 5.88 5.33 22.58
N PRO A 438 5.24 5.25 23.76
CA PRO A 438 5.92 5.41 25.04
C PRO A 438 7.10 4.45 25.19
N GLN A 439 8.24 4.98 25.59
CA GLN A 439 9.46 4.24 25.90
C GLN A 439 9.68 4.22 27.41
N ARG A 440 10.07 3.06 27.94
CA ARG A 440 10.33 2.89 29.36
C ARG A 440 11.67 3.51 29.74
N VAL A 441 11.72 4.29 30.82
CA VAL A 441 12.92 5.05 31.23
C VAL A 441 13.52 4.64 32.58
N ASP A 442 12.81 3.82 33.36
CA ASP A 442 13.25 3.33 34.68
C ASP A 442 14.08 2.02 34.63
N GLY A 443 14.35 1.48 33.42
CA GLY A 443 15.18 0.30 33.20
C GLY A 443 14.47 -1.06 33.38
N GLY A 444 13.14 -1.10 33.50
CA GLY A 444 12.39 -2.36 33.46
C GLY A 444 12.03 -2.85 32.05
N PRO A 445 11.21 -3.91 31.92
CA PRO A 445 10.77 -4.43 30.62
C PRO A 445 10.08 -3.40 29.71
N GLU A 446 10.57 -3.27 28.46
CA GLU A 446 10.20 -2.20 27.50
C GLU A 446 8.72 -2.17 27.08
N ASN A 447 7.97 -3.27 27.20
CA ASN A 447 6.59 -3.39 26.72
C ASN A 447 5.58 -3.77 27.81
N VAL A 448 5.95 -3.59 29.09
CA VAL A 448 5.11 -3.99 30.23
C VAL A 448 4.85 -2.80 31.13
N PHE A 449 3.58 -2.43 31.23
CA PHE A 449 3.10 -1.41 32.15
C PHE A 449 2.99 -1.96 33.58
N ASP A 450 4.05 -1.77 34.36
CA ASP A 450 4.07 -2.10 35.79
C ASP A 450 3.57 -0.90 36.64
N ASP A 451 3.08 -1.18 37.84
CA ASP A 451 2.76 -0.11 38.80
C ASP A 451 4.01 0.74 39.07
N LYS A 452 3.83 2.07 38.97
CA LYS A 452 4.85 3.10 39.13
C LYS A 452 5.99 3.05 38.10
N SER A 453 5.78 2.37 36.98
CA SER A 453 6.75 2.40 35.88
C SER A 453 6.79 3.79 35.25
N GLU A 454 7.99 4.26 34.91
CA GLU A 454 8.21 5.57 34.30
C GLU A 454 8.39 5.47 32.79
N TRP A 455 7.71 6.35 32.06
CA TRP A 455 7.63 6.35 30.61
C TRP A 455 7.85 7.75 30.04
N SER A 456 8.47 7.80 28.87
CA SER A 456 8.66 9.01 28.09
C SER A 456 8.14 8.82 26.68
N SER A 457 7.51 9.84 26.13
CA SER A 457 6.87 9.79 24.81
C SER A 457 7.09 11.11 24.09
N SER A 458 7.81 11.06 22.97
CA SER A 458 8.09 12.24 22.14
C SER A 458 6.83 12.74 21.43
N LEU A 459 6.79 14.04 21.21
CA LEU A 459 5.74 14.71 20.46
C LEU A 459 6.27 15.10 19.07
N TYR A 460 5.45 14.82 18.06
CA TYR A 460 5.76 15.11 16.66
C TYR A 460 4.62 15.92 16.08
N ALA A 461 4.92 17.00 15.36
CA ALA A 461 3.95 17.63 14.49
C ALA A 461 4.09 17.04 13.09
N CYS A 462 3.00 16.55 12.53
CA CYS A 462 3.00 15.92 11.21
C CYS A 462 2.07 16.66 10.27
N ALA A 463 2.51 16.85 9.04
CA ALA A 463 1.69 17.30 7.92
C ALA A 463 1.47 16.12 6.98
N SER A 464 0.21 15.89 6.59
CA SER A 464 -0.20 14.76 5.77
C SER A 464 -1.04 15.23 4.59
N ALA A 465 -0.79 14.67 3.42
CA ALA A 465 -1.60 14.86 2.22
C ALA A 465 -1.88 13.50 1.56
N VAL A 466 -2.75 13.52 0.57
CA VAL A 466 -3.10 12.34 -0.22
C VAL A 466 -2.80 12.62 -1.67
N LYS A 467 -2.09 11.70 -2.31
CA LYS A 467 -1.83 11.77 -3.75
C LYS A 467 -2.46 10.60 -4.50
N ALA A 468 -3.06 10.91 -5.64
CA ALA A 468 -3.46 9.97 -6.66
C ALA A 468 -2.26 9.68 -7.57
N THR A 469 -1.90 8.41 -7.74
CA THR A 469 -0.75 7.97 -8.53
C THR A 469 -1.10 6.75 -9.37
N VAL A 470 -0.38 6.54 -10.47
CA VAL A 470 -0.47 5.28 -11.23
C VAL A 470 0.73 4.42 -10.87
N LYS A 471 0.48 3.18 -10.45
CA LYS A 471 1.52 2.20 -10.09
C LYS A 471 1.37 0.93 -10.89
N SER A 472 2.50 0.29 -11.18
CA SER A 472 2.55 -1.01 -11.85
C SER A 472 2.55 -2.12 -10.80
N VAL A 473 1.54 -2.99 -10.86
CA VAL A 473 1.31 -4.07 -9.90
C VAL A 473 1.48 -5.40 -10.59
N THR A 474 2.35 -6.24 -10.03
CA THR A 474 2.57 -7.60 -10.50
C THR A 474 1.76 -8.57 -9.65
N PHE A 475 0.87 -9.31 -10.31
CA PHE A 475 0.05 -10.35 -9.71
C PHE A 475 0.61 -11.71 -10.04
N PHE A 476 0.41 -12.65 -9.12
CA PHE A 476 0.57 -14.07 -9.35
C PHE A 476 -0.72 -14.78 -8.97
N TYR A 477 -1.20 -15.66 -9.84
CA TYR A 477 -2.35 -16.49 -9.57
C TYR A 477 -1.97 -17.96 -9.63
N ASN A 478 -2.31 -18.73 -8.60
CA ASN A 478 -2.14 -20.18 -8.60
C ASN A 478 -3.38 -20.88 -9.18
N GLY A 479 -3.21 -21.60 -10.29
CA GLY A 479 -4.30 -22.18 -11.07
C GLY A 479 -4.95 -23.44 -10.50
N THR A 480 -4.58 -23.87 -9.29
CA THR A 480 -5.10 -25.11 -8.70
C THR A 480 -6.56 -25.02 -8.25
N ASP A 481 -7.06 -23.82 -7.89
CA ASP A 481 -8.46 -23.58 -7.51
C ASP A 481 -8.87 -22.12 -7.78
N ALA A 482 -10.10 -21.87 -8.26
CA ALA A 482 -10.66 -20.52 -8.49
C ALA A 482 -11.10 -19.84 -7.19
N ARG A 483 -10.14 -19.47 -6.33
CA ARG A 483 -10.37 -18.78 -5.05
C ARG A 483 -9.50 -17.54 -4.94
N SER A 484 -10.01 -16.49 -4.27
CA SER A 484 -9.27 -15.24 -4.07
C SER A 484 -7.97 -15.40 -3.29
N GLU A 485 -7.88 -16.40 -2.42
CA GLU A 485 -6.66 -16.78 -1.68
C GLU A 485 -5.49 -17.16 -2.61
N ASN A 486 -5.77 -17.54 -3.86
CA ASN A 486 -4.76 -17.90 -4.84
C ASN A 486 -4.25 -16.71 -5.66
N LEU A 487 -4.87 -15.52 -5.54
CA LEU A 487 -4.39 -14.28 -6.12
C LEU A 487 -3.46 -13.57 -5.13
N VAL A 488 -2.19 -13.48 -5.50
CA VAL A 488 -1.14 -12.89 -4.68
C VAL A 488 -0.60 -11.65 -5.38
N VAL A 489 -0.55 -10.54 -4.65
CA VAL A 489 0.18 -9.35 -5.07
C VAL A 489 1.67 -9.60 -4.81
N LYS A 490 2.47 -9.70 -5.86
CA LYS A 490 3.90 -9.97 -5.75
C LYS A 490 4.71 -8.70 -5.55
N GLU A 491 4.32 -7.64 -6.26
CA GLU A 491 5.10 -6.41 -6.29
C GLU A 491 4.21 -5.22 -6.66
N ILE A 492 4.44 -4.08 -6.02
CA ILE A 492 3.84 -2.79 -6.36
C ILE A 492 5.01 -1.83 -6.58
N LYS A 493 5.11 -1.23 -7.78
CA LYS A 493 6.20 -0.33 -8.18
C LYS A 493 5.66 0.98 -8.72
N GLU A 494 6.45 2.04 -8.54
CA GLU A 494 6.19 3.29 -9.26
C GLU A 494 6.20 3.06 -10.76
N LYS A 495 5.24 3.65 -11.47
CA LYS A 495 5.23 3.62 -12.93
C LYS A 495 6.36 4.50 -13.46
N GLU A 496 7.20 3.92 -14.30
CA GLU A 496 8.23 4.64 -15.03
C GLU A 496 7.66 5.15 -16.36
N TYR A 497 7.85 6.45 -16.62
CA TYR A 497 7.42 7.13 -17.83
C TYR A 497 8.66 7.48 -18.66
N ALA A 498 8.62 7.26 -19.97
CA ALA A 498 9.78 7.50 -20.83
C ALA A 498 10.06 9.00 -21.04
N SER A 499 9.01 9.82 -21.02
CA SER A 499 9.07 11.28 -21.13
C SER A 499 7.98 11.95 -20.27
N GLU A 500 8.05 13.28 -20.13
CA GLU A 500 6.98 14.04 -19.48
C GLU A 500 5.64 13.89 -20.22
N ASP A 501 5.65 13.84 -21.55
CA ASP A 501 4.43 13.68 -22.37
C ASP A 501 3.71 12.35 -22.12
N ASP A 502 4.44 11.32 -21.68
CA ASP A 502 3.87 10.01 -21.31
C ASP A 502 3.22 10.01 -19.91
N MET A 503 3.48 11.03 -19.09
CA MET A 503 2.85 11.17 -17.78
C MET A 503 1.35 11.48 -17.93
N PRO A 504 0.52 11.01 -16.98
CA PRO A 504 -0.90 11.32 -17.00
C PRO A 504 -1.14 12.83 -16.93
N LEU A 505 -2.13 13.28 -17.71
CA LEU A 505 -2.67 14.62 -17.61
C LEU A 505 -3.79 14.59 -16.58
N TRP A 506 -3.53 15.14 -15.41
CA TRP A 506 -4.52 15.27 -14.34
C TRP A 506 -5.36 16.51 -14.57
N GLY A 507 -6.68 16.36 -14.51
CA GLY A 507 -7.64 17.44 -14.52
C GLY A 507 -8.31 17.58 -13.16
N VAL A 508 -8.64 18.81 -12.80
CA VAL A 508 -9.33 19.17 -11.56
C VAL A 508 -10.39 20.21 -11.88
N GLU A 509 -11.56 20.06 -11.26
CA GLU A 509 -12.68 20.97 -11.40
C GLU A 509 -12.36 22.30 -10.70
N ASP A 510 -12.38 23.39 -11.47
CA ASP A 510 -12.22 24.73 -10.93
C ASP A 510 -13.59 25.39 -10.73
N SER A 511 -13.74 26.10 -9.61
CA SER A 511 -14.95 26.85 -9.31
C SER A 511 -14.64 28.06 -8.46
N PRO A 512 -15.37 29.18 -8.64
CA PRO A 512 -15.32 30.30 -7.69
C PRO A 512 -15.98 29.96 -6.35
N LEU A 513 -16.75 28.87 -6.25
CA LEU A 513 -17.33 28.42 -4.99
C LEU A 513 -16.25 27.86 -4.07
N GLU A 514 -16.49 28.01 -2.78
CA GLU A 514 -15.60 27.59 -1.70
C GLU A 514 -15.57 26.05 -1.56
N LEU A 515 -14.45 25.52 -1.07
CA LEU A 515 -14.25 24.08 -0.86
C LEU A 515 -15.20 23.51 0.22
N GLU A 516 -15.71 24.34 1.12
CA GLU A 516 -16.77 23.95 2.05
C GLU A 516 -18.16 23.83 1.40
N VAL A 517 -18.35 24.41 0.22
CA VAL A 517 -19.64 24.37 -0.49
C VAL A 517 -19.79 23.08 -1.27
N PHE A 518 -18.69 22.59 -1.84
CA PHE A 518 -18.70 21.39 -2.67
C PHE A 518 -17.33 20.73 -2.73
N GLN A 519 -17.34 19.42 -3.05
CA GLN A 519 -16.12 18.66 -3.28
C GLN A 519 -15.80 18.60 -4.79
N PRO A 520 -14.63 19.09 -5.24
CA PRO A 520 -14.27 19.10 -6.64
C PRO A 520 -14.01 17.70 -7.19
N ILE A 521 -14.35 17.50 -8.46
CA ILE A 521 -14.03 16.28 -9.20
C ILE A 521 -12.61 16.40 -9.77
N TRP A 522 -11.89 15.28 -9.76
CA TRP A 522 -10.52 15.19 -10.23
C TRP A 522 -10.33 13.87 -11.00
N GLY A 523 -9.30 13.76 -11.83
CA GLY A 523 -9.03 12.50 -12.53
C GLY A 523 -8.04 12.67 -13.69
N ILE A 524 -7.77 11.58 -14.39
CA ILE A 524 -6.97 11.63 -15.62
C ILE A 524 -7.91 12.04 -16.76
N VAL A 525 -7.50 13.04 -17.54
CA VAL A 525 -8.30 13.62 -18.63
C VAL A 525 -7.58 13.52 -19.97
N ASP A 526 -8.34 13.45 -21.05
CA ASP A 526 -7.80 13.52 -22.41
C ASP A 526 -7.16 14.90 -22.66
N PRO A 527 -6.02 14.97 -23.38
CA PRO A 527 -5.39 16.24 -23.75
C PRO A 527 -6.30 17.25 -24.46
N ALA A 528 -7.40 16.81 -25.08
CA ALA A 528 -8.41 17.69 -25.67
C ALA A 528 -9.11 18.61 -24.65
N TYR A 529 -9.09 18.25 -23.36
CA TYR A 529 -9.64 19.05 -22.27
C TYR A 529 -8.58 19.94 -21.59
N ASP A 530 -7.35 19.99 -22.12
CA ASP A 530 -6.35 20.95 -21.66
C ASP A 530 -6.86 22.38 -21.88
N LYS A 531 -6.87 23.19 -20.82
CA LYS A 531 -7.40 24.57 -20.80
C LYS A 531 -8.90 24.67 -21.12
N PHE A 532 -9.65 23.59 -20.92
CA PHE A 532 -11.11 23.66 -20.95
C PHE A 532 -11.60 24.62 -19.85
N GLN A 533 -12.70 25.34 -20.10
CA GLN A 533 -13.20 26.32 -19.14
C GLN A 533 -13.56 25.64 -17.82
N ASN A 534 -13.17 26.26 -16.69
CA ASN A 534 -13.43 25.76 -15.33
C ASN A 534 -12.78 24.38 -15.04
N ILE A 535 -11.66 24.08 -15.71
CA ILE A 535 -10.83 22.90 -15.44
C ILE A 535 -9.37 23.31 -15.47
N SER A 536 -8.66 23.03 -14.38
CA SER A 536 -7.21 23.15 -14.31
C SER A 536 -6.56 21.81 -14.57
N THR A 537 -5.50 21.82 -15.37
CA THR A 537 -4.77 20.61 -15.78
C THR A 537 -3.31 20.68 -15.35
N VAL A 538 -2.74 19.53 -14.99
CA VAL A 538 -1.30 19.38 -14.72
C VAL A 538 -0.81 18.03 -15.23
N ARG A 539 0.34 18.05 -15.90
CA ARG A 539 1.04 16.84 -16.33
C ARG A 539 2.07 16.48 -15.28
N ALA A 540 1.84 15.38 -14.57
CA ALA A 540 2.67 14.97 -13.44
C ALA A 540 2.51 13.48 -13.16
N LYS A 541 3.49 12.89 -12.48
CA LYS A 541 3.42 11.48 -12.03
C LYS A 541 2.30 11.25 -11.00
N SER A 542 1.90 12.30 -10.30
CA SER A 542 0.93 12.26 -9.21
C SER A 542 0.11 13.55 -9.17
N LEU A 543 -1.11 13.45 -8.63
CA LEU A 543 -1.95 14.58 -8.26
C LEU A 543 -2.20 14.55 -6.75
N TYR A 544 -1.76 15.58 -6.02
CA TYR A 544 -2.23 15.84 -4.66
C TYR A 544 -3.71 16.24 -4.71
N LEU A 545 -4.52 15.50 -3.96
CA LEU A 545 -5.96 15.70 -3.95
C LEU A 545 -6.30 17.06 -3.33
N LEU A 546 -7.39 17.65 -3.80
CA LEU A 546 -7.85 18.96 -3.35
C LEU A 546 -8.68 18.84 -2.07
N GLY A 547 -8.69 19.92 -1.30
CA GLY A 547 -9.53 20.03 -0.11
C GLY A 547 -8.87 20.89 0.96
N SER A 548 -9.57 21.05 2.08
CA SER A 548 -9.04 21.66 3.29
C SER A 548 -9.04 20.63 4.42
N GLY A 549 -7.94 20.57 5.19
CA GLY A 549 -7.87 19.73 6.39
C GLY A 549 -8.71 20.27 7.56
N SER A 550 -9.30 21.47 7.44
CA SER A 550 -10.14 22.06 8.49
C SER A 550 -11.62 21.65 8.34
N LEU A 551 -11.97 21.03 7.21
CA LEU A 551 -13.33 20.59 6.88
C LEU A 551 -13.79 19.43 7.76
N SER A 552 -14.36 19.75 8.92
CA SER A 552 -15.11 18.82 9.77
C SER A 552 -16.36 18.23 9.11
N GLN A 553 -16.80 18.76 7.95
CA GLN A 553 -18.04 18.36 7.26
C GLN A 553 -18.07 16.86 6.89
N VAL A 554 -16.91 16.25 6.59
CA VAL A 554 -16.84 14.83 6.22
C VAL A 554 -17.19 13.91 7.40
N ARG A 555 -16.76 14.27 8.61
CA ARG A 555 -17.09 13.55 9.86
C ARG A 555 -18.60 13.57 10.15
N TRP A 556 -19.22 14.73 10.00
CA TRP A 556 -20.69 14.89 10.15
C TRP A 556 -21.49 14.09 9.11
N GLU A 557 -20.94 13.90 7.90
CA GLU A 557 -21.60 13.12 6.84
C GLU A 557 -21.50 11.61 7.04
N LEU A 558 -20.53 11.10 7.82
CA LEU A 558 -20.32 9.67 8.03
C LEU A 558 -20.87 9.17 9.37
N ASP A 559 -20.98 10.05 10.38
CA ASP A 559 -21.61 9.79 11.68
C ASP A 559 -23.04 9.19 11.62
N PRO A 560 -23.93 9.55 10.68
CA PRO A 560 -25.27 8.94 10.61
C PRO A 560 -25.29 7.55 9.95
N GLY A 561 -24.14 7.01 9.53
CA GLY A 561 -24.03 5.71 8.82
C GLY A 561 -24.45 5.75 7.35
N PHE A 562 -24.78 6.94 6.82
CA PHE A 562 -25.07 7.19 5.41
C PHE A 562 -24.61 8.58 5.01
N VAL A 563 -24.14 8.77 3.78
CA VAL A 563 -23.70 10.08 3.26
C VAL A 563 -24.80 10.77 2.44
N HIS A 564 -24.89 12.10 2.48
CA HIS A 564 -25.91 12.85 1.74
C HIS A 564 -25.72 12.85 0.21
N ARG A 565 -24.64 12.25 -0.30
CA ARG A 565 -24.29 12.20 -1.72
C ARG A 565 -23.70 10.84 -2.13
N ASN A 566 -23.90 10.44 -3.37
CA ASN A 566 -23.31 9.25 -3.97
C ASN A 566 -22.06 9.68 -4.77
N LEU A 567 -21.02 10.17 -4.09
CA LEU A 567 -19.72 10.59 -4.66
C LEU A 567 -18.53 10.15 -3.78
N PRO A 568 -18.21 8.85 -3.79
CA PRO A 568 -17.19 8.28 -2.90
C PRO A 568 -15.76 8.79 -3.16
N ALA A 569 -15.39 9.03 -4.41
CA ALA A 569 -14.04 9.48 -4.79
C ALA A 569 -13.68 10.88 -4.25
N SER A 570 -14.67 11.67 -3.85
CA SER A 570 -14.49 12.96 -3.18
C SER A 570 -14.37 12.85 -1.66
N ILE A 571 -15.10 11.93 -1.03
CA ILE A 571 -15.22 11.88 0.43
C ILE A 571 -14.13 10.98 1.05
N ALA A 572 -13.92 9.80 0.45
CA ALA A 572 -13.11 8.75 1.03
C ALA A 572 -11.61 9.06 1.22
N PRO A 573 -10.94 9.86 0.35
CA PRO A 573 -9.54 10.22 0.59
C PRO A 573 -9.37 11.30 1.66
N ILE A 574 -10.39 12.10 1.97
CA ILE A 574 -10.29 13.14 3.02
C ILE A 574 -10.54 12.50 4.39
N ASP A 575 -11.61 11.72 4.51
CA ASP A 575 -11.98 10.99 5.74
C ASP A 575 -10.92 9.99 6.20
N LYS A 576 -10.45 9.12 5.29
CA LYS A 576 -9.55 8.04 5.65
C LYS A 576 -8.21 8.53 6.18
N TYR A 577 -7.78 9.73 5.81
CA TYR A 577 -6.50 10.27 6.25
C TYR A 577 -6.64 11.21 7.44
N GLU A 578 -7.79 11.86 7.61
CA GLU A 578 -8.18 12.46 8.89
C GLU A 578 -8.24 11.36 9.97
N SER A 579 -8.88 10.23 9.66
CA SER A 579 -8.84 9.06 10.52
C SER A 579 -7.41 8.58 10.67
N VAL A 580 -6.63 8.18 9.64
CA VAL A 580 -5.24 7.66 9.82
C VAL A 580 -4.35 8.58 10.70
N ALA A 581 -4.56 9.90 10.65
CA ALA A 581 -3.87 10.84 11.52
C ALA A 581 -4.44 10.94 12.95
N GLU A 582 -5.75 10.77 13.17
CA GLU A 582 -6.36 10.50 14.49
C GLU A 582 -6.04 9.08 15.02
N VAL A 583 -5.81 8.12 14.11
CA VAL A 583 -5.67 6.67 14.29
C VAL A 583 -4.31 6.28 14.87
N ALA A 584 -3.34 7.20 14.91
CA ALA A 584 -2.22 7.11 15.85
C ALA A 584 -2.71 6.96 17.32
N GLY A 585 -4.01 7.12 17.58
CA GLY A 585 -4.75 6.20 18.44
C GLY A 585 -6.20 5.91 18.02
N PHE A 586 -6.47 4.99 17.07
CA PHE A 586 -7.73 4.23 16.76
C PHE A 586 -8.12 4.16 15.26
N VAL A 587 -7.95 3.00 14.59
CA VAL A 587 -8.08 2.69 13.12
C VAL A 587 -9.50 2.72 12.52
N GLU A 588 -9.72 3.47 11.41
CA GLU A 588 -10.87 3.31 10.48
C GLU A 588 -10.50 3.42 8.98
N VAL A 589 -11.17 2.66 8.09
CA VAL A 589 -10.93 2.64 6.64
C VAL A 589 -12.25 2.70 5.86
N CYS A 590 -12.45 3.78 5.09
CA CYS A 590 -13.42 3.88 3.99
C CYS A 590 -13.12 2.85 2.87
N ARG A 591 -14.15 2.25 2.26
CA ARG A 591 -13.96 1.20 1.26
C ARG A 591 -14.93 1.24 0.07
N LEU A 592 -14.34 1.35 -1.11
CA LEU A 592 -15.00 1.64 -2.40
C LEU A 592 -15.05 0.38 -3.29
N ARG A 593 -15.97 0.37 -4.26
CA ARG A 593 -16.36 -0.68 -5.22
C ARG A 593 -15.99 -0.21 -6.64
N PHE A 594 -15.72 -1.12 -7.58
CA PHE A 594 -15.41 -0.79 -9.00
C PHE A 594 -16.41 -1.35 -9.99
N ASP A 595 -16.62 -0.61 -11.08
CA ASP A 595 -17.49 -1.02 -12.19
C ASP A 595 -16.86 -2.10 -13.09
N TYR A 596 -17.72 -3.05 -13.48
CA TYR A 596 -17.62 -3.98 -14.59
C TYR A 596 -18.50 -3.48 -15.75
N SER A 597 -17.97 -2.66 -16.68
CA SER A 597 -18.47 -2.60 -18.07
C SER A 597 -17.65 -1.70 -19.01
N LYS A 598 -16.53 -2.22 -19.52
CA LYS A 598 -16.13 -2.12 -20.95
C LYS A 598 -14.90 -2.96 -21.32
N THR A 599 -14.62 -4.00 -20.55
CA THR A 599 -13.55 -4.95 -20.81
C THR A 599 -14.11 -6.36 -20.63
N ALA A 600 -14.20 -7.09 -21.75
CA ALA A 600 -14.74 -8.44 -21.92
C ALA A 600 -16.28 -8.57 -22.08
N LEU A 601 -16.75 -8.32 -23.31
CA LEU A 601 -17.46 -9.30 -24.15
C LEU A 601 -17.54 -8.71 -25.58
N ASP A 602 -17.25 -9.57 -26.55
CA ASP A 602 -16.81 -9.38 -27.95
C ASP A 602 -15.38 -8.84 -28.19
#